data_AF-A0A1H8YW37-F1
#
_entry.id   AF-A0A1H8YW37-F1
#
_cell.length_a   1.000
_cell.length_b   1.000
_cell.length_c   1.000
_cell.angle_alpha   90.00
_cell.angle_beta   90.00
_cell.angle_gamma   90.00
#
_symmetry.space_group_name_H-M   'P 1'
#
loop_
_entity.id
_entity.type
_entity.pdbx_description
1 polymer ?
#
loop_
_entity_poly.entity_id
_entity_poly.type
_entity_poly.pdbx_seq_one_letter_code
_entity_poly.pdbx_strand_id
1 'polypeptide(L)'
;MPIEHELRALAKTYSEKLSAQIDARVAEMEEDDQSHFLIYRVLGVTTKEGKMIDIYQNKGRFLYKYAGSFLEEATKLCFKHKFPDSGTVKIPNTIGQRPKTFEIDCLVDPDAIEIKGSKSNIFCSPAK
;
A
#
# COMPACT_ATOMS: atom_id res chain seq x y z
N MET A 1 -24.13 4.51 -10.58
CA MET A 1 -22.96 5.27 -11.03
C MET A 1 -21.99 4.27 -11.66
N PRO A 2 -21.35 4.56 -12.80
CA PRO A 2 -20.39 3.61 -13.37
C PRO A 2 -19.19 3.47 -12.44
N ILE A 3 -18.81 2.24 -12.09
CA ILE A 3 -17.67 1.94 -11.22
C ILE A 3 -16.37 2.64 -11.67
N GLU A 4 -16.22 2.87 -12.97
CA GLU A 4 -15.09 3.61 -13.54
C GLU A 4 -14.91 4.99 -12.90
N HIS A 5 -15.99 5.72 -12.63
CA HIS A 5 -15.91 7.03 -12.00
C HIS A 5 -15.38 6.94 -10.56
N GLU A 6 -15.84 5.94 -9.81
CA GLU A 6 -15.38 5.67 -8.44
C GLU A 6 -13.91 5.25 -8.41
N LEU A 7 -13.47 4.41 -9.36
CA LEU A 7 -12.07 4.02 -9.53
C LEU A 7 -11.17 5.21 -9.90
N ARG A 8 -11.63 6.11 -10.77
CA ARG A 8 -10.90 7.34 -11.12
C ARG A 8 -10.78 8.28 -9.92
N ALA A 9 -11.83 8.42 -9.13
CA ALA A 9 -11.81 9.21 -7.89
C ALA A 9 -10.82 8.60 -6.88
N LEU A 10 -10.85 7.28 -6.69
CA LEU A 10 -9.92 6.55 -5.84
C LEU A 10 -8.46 6.77 -6.29
N ALA A 11 -8.18 6.62 -7.58
CA ALA A 11 -6.85 6.83 -8.15
C ALA A 11 -6.35 8.26 -7.92
N LYS A 12 -7.22 9.26 -8.07
CA LYS A 12 -6.90 10.66 -7.80
C LYS A 12 -6.52 10.86 -6.33
N THR A 13 -7.34 10.35 -5.40
CA THR A 13 -7.06 10.43 -3.95
C THR A 13 -5.72 9.78 -3.60
N TYR A 14 -5.42 8.62 -4.17
CA TYR A 14 -4.15 7.93 -3.93
C TYR A 14 -2.95 8.69 -4.51
N SER A 15 -3.08 9.28 -5.69
CA SER A 15 -2.04 10.11 -6.30
C SER A 15 -1.73 11.36 -5.47
N GLU A 16 -2.75 12.06 -4.97
CA GLU A 16 -2.60 13.25 -4.13
C GLU A 16 -1.91 12.90 -2.79
N LYS A 17 -2.35 11.82 -2.13
CA LYS A 17 -1.73 11.34 -0.89
C LYS A 17 -0.27 10.92 -1.10
N LEU A 18 0.03 10.22 -2.19
CA LEU A 18 1.39 9.80 -2.51
C LEU A 18 2.31 11.02 -2.72
N SER A 19 1.87 12.01 -3.50
CA SER A 19 2.64 13.24 -3.72
C SER A 19 2.93 13.93 -2.38
N ALA A 20 1.89 14.16 -1.57
CA ALA A 20 2.05 14.83 -0.28
C ALA A 20 3.04 14.11 0.66
N GLN A 21 3.01 12.78 0.70
CA GLN A 21 3.96 12.01 1.52
C GLN A 21 5.39 12.05 0.98
N ILE A 22 5.56 12.00 -0.35
CA ILE A 22 6.87 12.12 -0.97
C ILE A 22 7.45 13.51 -0.70
N ASP A 23 6.66 14.57 -0.89
CA ASP A 23 7.10 15.94 -0.72
C ASP A 23 7.47 16.22 0.75
N ALA A 24 6.65 15.75 1.69
CA ALA A 24 6.94 15.84 3.13
C ALA A 24 8.24 15.11 3.48
N ARG A 25 8.41 13.86 3.04
CA ARG A 25 9.64 13.11 3.36
C ARG A 25 10.88 13.75 2.74
N VAL A 26 10.80 14.24 1.50
CA VAL A 26 11.93 14.90 0.84
C VAL A 26 12.31 16.19 1.58
N ALA A 27 11.34 16.94 2.09
CA ALA A 27 11.62 18.12 2.92
C ALA A 27 12.30 17.76 4.24
N GLU A 28 11.80 16.74 4.95
CA GLU A 28 12.42 16.24 6.19
C GLU A 28 13.88 15.79 5.96
N MET A 29 14.18 15.19 4.81
CA MET A 29 15.54 14.77 4.47
C MET A 29 16.56 15.91 4.35
N GLU A 30 16.11 17.16 4.13
CA GLU A 30 17.00 18.32 4.12
C GLU A 30 17.43 18.73 5.54
N GLU A 31 16.63 18.36 6.55
CA GLU A 31 16.88 18.67 7.97
C GLU A 31 17.56 17.50 8.71
N ASP A 32 17.56 16.30 8.12
CA ASP A 32 18.19 15.10 8.66
C ASP A 32 19.73 15.25 8.78
N ASP A 33 20.31 14.56 9.77
CA ASP A 33 21.77 14.45 9.90
C ASP A 33 22.37 13.77 8.65
N GLN A 34 23.50 14.33 8.20
CA GLN A 34 24.17 13.97 6.94
C GLN A 34 25.45 13.14 7.16
N SER A 35 25.68 12.65 8.38
CA SER A 35 26.87 11.87 8.74
C SER A 35 27.02 10.58 7.93
N HIS A 36 25.93 9.95 7.50
CA HIS A 36 25.96 8.72 6.69
C HIS A 36 26.62 8.91 5.32
N PHE A 37 26.67 10.13 4.78
CA PHE A 37 27.41 10.42 3.54
C PHE A 37 28.92 10.22 3.70
N LEU A 38 29.47 10.22 4.92
CA LEU A 38 30.86 9.83 5.14
C LEU A 38 31.08 8.37 4.76
N ILE A 39 30.16 7.48 5.16
CA ILE A 39 30.23 6.06 4.83
C ILE A 39 30.12 5.89 3.30
N TYR A 40 29.21 6.60 2.64
CA TYR A 40 29.07 6.55 1.18
C TYR A 40 30.36 6.95 0.47
N ARG A 41 31.04 8.01 0.93
CA ARG A 41 32.33 8.44 0.36
C ARG A 41 33.44 7.40 0.56
N VAL A 42 33.51 6.76 1.73
CA VAL A 42 34.45 5.64 1.97
C VAL A 42 34.22 4.50 0.98
N LEU A 43 32.97 4.28 0.57
CA LEU A 43 32.59 3.29 -0.43
C LEU A 43 32.73 3.79 -1.88
N GLY A 44 33.29 4.99 -2.10
CA GLY A 44 33.50 5.57 -3.43
C GLY A 44 32.29 6.27 -4.04
N VAL A 45 31.20 6.44 -3.28
CA VAL A 45 29.98 7.12 -3.73
C VAL A 45 30.05 8.60 -3.35
N THR A 46 29.82 9.49 -4.33
CA THR A 46 29.83 10.93 -4.07
C THR A 46 28.63 11.35 -3.22
N THR A 47 28.76 12.42 -2.43
CA THR A 47 27.63 12.95 -1.63
C THR A 47 26.41 13.26 -2.50
N LYS A 48 26.63 13.81 -3.70
CA LYS A 48 25.54 14.11 -4.65
C LYS A 48 24.82 12.83 -5.08
N GLU A 49 25.56 11.80 -5.48
CA GLU A 49 25.00 10.52 -5.88
C GLU A 49 24.26 9.85 -4.73
N GLY A 50 24.86 9.84 -3.53
CA GLY A 50 24.24 9.35 -2.30
C GLY A 50 22.90 10.01 -1.99
N LYS A 51 22.84 11.35 -2.06
CA LYS A 51 21.60 12.10 -1.83
C LYS A 51 20.51 11.72 -2.83
N MET A 52 20.88 11.56 -4.10
CA MET A 52 19.93 11.12 -5.14
C MET A 52 19.44 9.69 -4.88
N ILE A 53 20.34 8.77 -4.47
CA ILE A 53 19.98 7.39 -4.11
C ILE A 53 18.97 7.40 -2.96
N ASP A 54 19.23 8.15 -1.89
CA ASP A 54 18.33 8.22 -0.73
C ASP A 54 16.95 8.79 -1.12
N ILE A 55 16.92 9.83 -1.96
CA ILE A 55 15.66 10.41 -2.46
C ILE A 55 14.86 9.36 -3.24
N TYR A 56 15.49 8.68 -4.19
CA TYR A 56 14.79 7.68 -5.02
C TYR A 56 14.41 6.42 -4.24
N GLN A 57 15.20 6.01 -3.24
CA GLN A 57 14.84 4.95 -2.30
C GLN A 57 13.55 5.28 -1.54
N ASN A 58 13.46 6.49 -0.96
CA ASN A 58 12.26 6.93 -0.26
C ASN A 58 11.05 7.02 -1.20
N LYS A 59 11.21 7.65 -2.38
CA LYS A 59 10.16 7.71 -3.40
C LYS A 59 9.68 6.33 -3.82
N GLY A 60 10.59 5.40 -4.07
CA GLY A 60 10.28 4.02 -4.44
C GLY A 60 9.53 3.28 -3.32
N ARG A 61 9.94 3.45 -2.06
CA ARG A 61 9.25 2.86 -0.89
C ARG A 61 7.80 3.32 -0.81
N PHE A 62 7.55 4.63 -0.95
CA PHE A 62 6.18 5.15 -0.93
C PHE A 62 5.38 4.69 -2.14
N LEU A 63 5.95 4.76 -3.35
CA LEU A 63 5.27 4.33 -4.57
C LEU A 63 4.73 2.91 -4.43
N TYR A 64 5.57 1.96 -4.00
CA TYR A 64 5.14 0.57 -3.87
C TYR A 64 4.13 0.33 -2.75
N LYS A 65 4.25 1.06 -1.63
CA LYS A 65 3.25 1.02 -0.55
C LYS A 65 1.88 1.48 -1.06
N TYR A 66 1.85 2.65 -1.70
CA TYR A 66 0.61 3.27 -2.18
C TYR A 66 -0.01 2.50 -3.36
N ALA A 67 0.81 1.96 -4.27
CA ALA A 67 0.34 1.10 -5.34
C ALA A 67 -0.34 -0.17 -4.80
N GLY A 68 0.27 -0.83 -3.81
CA GLY A 68 -0.32 -2.01 -3.18
C GLY A 68 -1.68 -1.72 -2.52
N SER A 69 -1.75 -0.67 -1.70
CA SER A 69 -3.00 -0.27 -1.03
C SER A 69 -4.08 0.20 -2.02
N PHE A 70 -3.70 0.95 -3.06
CA PHE A 70 -4.63 1.35 -4.12
C PHE A 70 -5.25 0.14 -4.81
N LEU A 71 -4.42 -0.83 -5.20
CA LEU A 71 -4.87 -2.04 -5.87
C LEU A 71 -5.79 -2.89 -4.98
N GLU A 72 -5.52 -2.97 -3.68
CA GLU A 72 -6.37 -3.66 -2.71
C GLU A 72 -7.76 -2.98 -2.59
N GLU A 73 -7.79 -1.66 -2.40
CA GLU A 73 -9.06 -0.91 -2.30
C GLU A 73 -9.84 -0.93 -3.63
N ALA A 74 -9.17 -0.78 -4.76
CA ALA A 74 -9.79 -0.89 -6.08
C ALA A 74 -10.42 -2.28 -6.29
N THR A 75 -9.73 -3.34 -5.83
CA THR A 75 -10.25 -4.71 -5.89
C THR A 75 -11.49 -4.88 -5.01
N LYS A 76 -11.45 -4.39 -3.77
CA LYS A 76 -12.61 -4.38 -2.86
C LYS A 76 -13.81 -3.66 -3.49
N LEU A 77 -13.57 -2.52 -4.16
CA LEU A 77 -14.60 -1.77 -4.88
C LEU A 77 -15.21 -2.58 -6.04
N CYS A 78 -14.37 -3.26 -6.83
CA CYS A 78 -14.82 -4.15 -7.91
C CYS A 78 -15.69 -5.30 -7.38
N PHE A 79 -15.29 -5.95 -6.29
CA PHE A 79 -16.11 -6.98 -5.65
C PHE A 79 -17.44 -6.41 -5.17
N LYS A 80 -17.44 -5.26 -4.49
CA LYS A 80 -18.67 -4.63 -4.01
C LYS A 80 -19.64 -4.28 -5.14
N HIS A 81 -19.13 -3.83 -6.27
CA HIS A 81 -19.95 -3.51 -7.43
C HIS A 81 -20.56 -4.75 -8.09
N LYS A 82 -19.77 -5.83 -8.22
CA LYS A 82 -20.22 -7.10 -8.84
C LYS A 82 -21.11 -7.93 -7.92
N PHE A 83 -20.79 -7.92 -6.63
CA PHE A 83 -21.46 -8.64 -5.56
C PHE A 83 -21.83 -7.64 -4.45
N PRO A 84 -23.03 -7.03 -4.51
CA PRO A 84 -23.43 -5.96 -3.59
C PRO A 84 -23.41 -6.34 -2.11
N ASP A 85 -23.61 -7.62 -1.79
CA ASP A 85 -23.58 -8.12 -0.41
C ASP A 85 -22.16 -8.47 0.06
N SER A 86 -21.16 -8.34 -0.81
CA SER A 86 -19.78 -8.58 -0.44
C SER A 86 -19.22 -7.49 0.47
N GLY A 87 -18.19 -7.85 1.23
CA GLY A 87 -17.50 -6.86 2.06
C GLY A 87 -16.55 -7.50 3.07
N THR A 88 -15.86 -6.63 3.80
CA THR A 88 -14.96 -7.03 4.86
C THR A 88 -15.76 -7.48 6.08
N VAL A 89 -15.44 -8.64 6.64
CA VAL A 89 -16.14 -9.22 7.79
C VAL A 89 -15.14 -9.60 8.86
N LYS A 90 -15.47 -9.30 10.13
CA LYS A 90 -14.71 -9.79 11.29
C LYS A 90 -15.42 -11.00 11.89
N ILE A 91 -14.71 -12.12 11.95
CA ILE A 91 -15.20 -13.37 12.50
C ILE A 91 -14.50 -13.68 13.83
N PRO A 92 -15.18 -14.30 14.82
CA PRO A 92 -14.55 -14.73 16.06
C PRO A 92 -13.53 -15.84 15.80
N ASN A 93 -12.43 -15.83 16.56
CA ASN A 93 -11.48 -16.94 16.57
C ASN A 93 -12.07 -18.11 17.39
N THR A 94 -12.38 -19.21 16.71
CA THR A 94 -12.94 -20.42 17.32
C THR A 94 -11.90 -21.49 17.60
N ILE A 95 -10.65 -21.33 17.12
CA ILE A 95 -9.58 -22.34 17.20
C ILE A 95 -8.59 -22.02 18.33
N GLY A 96 -8.24 -20.74 18.49
CA GLY A 96 -7.22 -20.29 19.44
C GLY A 96 -7.71 -19.18 20.37
N GLN A 97 -6.87 -18.81 21.34
CA GLN A 97 -7.18 -17.72 22.29
C GLN A 97 -6.86 -16.32 21.74
N ARG A 98 -5.92 -16.22 20.77
CA ARG A 98 -5.51 -14.95 20.15
C ARG A 98 -5.15 -15.14 18.66
N PRO A 99 -5.40 -14.14 17.80
CA PRO A 99 -6.22 -12.94 18.07
C PRO A 99 -7.68 -13.30 18.37
N LYS A 100 -8.45 -12.41 19.01
CA LYS A 100 -9.87 -12.71 19.37
C LYS A 100 -10.78 -12.82 18.15
N THR A 101 -10.43 -12.11 17.07
CA THR A 101 -11.16 -12.09 15.80
C THR A 101 -10.17 -12.11 14.65
N PHE A 102 -10.59 -12.64 13.50
CA PHE A 102 -9.91 -12.50 12.23
C PHE A 102 -10.72 -11.61 11.30
N GLU A 103 -10.05 -10.93 10.38
CA GLU A 103 -10.68 -10.12 9.34
C GLU A 103 -10.57 -10.85 8.00
N ILE A 104 -11.69 -10.99 7.30
CA ILE A 104 -11.76 -11.46 5.91
C ILE A 104 -11.90 -10.22 5.05
N ASP A 105 -10.98 -10.02 4.09
CA ASP A 105 -10.98 -8.82 3.23
C ASP A 105 -12.26 -8.66 2.43
N CYS A 106 -12.76 -9.77 1.87
CA CYS A 106 -13.99 -9.80 1.10
C CYS A 106 -14.68 -11.17 1.26
N LEU A 107 -15.87 -11.18 1.86
CA LEU A 107 -16.76 -12.34 1.87
C LEU A 107 -17.76 -12.21 0.71
N VAL A 108 -17.85 -13.23 -0.14
CA VAL A 108 -18.87 -13.38 -1.19
C VAL A 108 -19.52 -14.74 -0.98
N ASP A 109 -20.60 -14.83 -0.19
CA ASP A 109 -21.17 -16.10 0.31
C ASP A 109 -21.19 -17.22 -0.77
N PRO A 110 -20.51 -18.36 -0.56
CA PRO A 110 -19.79 -18.80 0.64
C PRO A 110 -18.27 -18.52 0.66
N ASP A 111 -17.75 -17.81 -0.34
CA ASP A 111 -16.31 -17.61 -0.56
C ASP A 111 -15.72 -16.52 0.34
N ALA A 112 -14.79 -16.91 1.22
CA ALA A 112 -13.96 -15.98 1.97
C ALA A 112 -12.67 -15.69 1.17
N ILE A 113 -12.44 -14.44 0.80
CA ILE A 113 -11.33 -14.02 -0.07
C ILE A 113 -10.39 -13.10 0.70
N GLU A 114 -9.10 -13.47 0.75
CA GLU A 114 -7.99 -12.60 1.14
C GLU A 114 -7.50 -11.83 -0.10
N ILE A 115 -7.36 -10.51 0.01
CA ILE A 115 -6.91 -9.65 -1.10
C ILE A 115 -5.54 -9.10 -0.74
N LYS A 116 -4.52 -9.54 -1.46
CA LYS A 116 -3.14 -9.11 -1.21
C LYS A 116 -2.57 -8.36 -2.40
N GLY A 117 -2.36 -7.06 -2.21
CA GLY A 117 -1.62 -6.22 -3.15
C GLY A 117 -0.11 -6.40 -3.02
N SER A 118 0.56 -6.60 -4.15
CA SER A 118 2.02 -6.50 -4.28
C SER A 118 2.40 -5.39 -5.25
N LYS A 119 3.70 -5.16 -5.45
CA LYS A 119 4.23 -4.09 -6.31
C LYS A 119 3.66 -4.06 -7.73
N SER A 120 3.17 -5.19 -8.26
CA SER A 120 2.65 -5.31 -9.62
C SER A 120 1.41 -6.20 -9.77
N ASN A 121 1.03 -6.97 -8.75
CA ASN A 121 -0.03 -7.98 -8.85
C ASN A 121 -0.95 -7.92 -7.64
N ILE A 122 -2.23 -8.21 -7.88
CA ILE A 122 -3.21 -8.55 -6.84
C ILE A 122 -3.33 -10.07 -6.81
N PHE A 123 -3.24 -10.64 -5.62
CA PHE A 123 -3.55 -12.04 -5.39
C PHE A 123 -4.82 -12.12 -4.55
N CYS A 124 -5.83 -12.79 -5.10
CA CYS A 124 -7.03 -13.17 -4.37
C CYS A 124 -6.95 -14.67 -4.11
N SER A 125 -7.00 -15.08 -2.84
CA SER A 125 -6.97 -16.48 -2.45
C SER A 125 -8.04 -16.79 -1.42
N PRO A 126 -8.50 -18.06 -1.32
CA PRO A 126 -9.34 -18.48 -0.20
C PRO A 126 -8.67 -18.11 1.12
N ALA A 127 -9.44 -17.50 2.03
CA ALA A 127 -8.97 -17.23 3.38
C ALA A 127 -8.60 -18.56 4.07
N LYS A 128 -7.47 -18.57 4.79
CA LYS A 128 -6.95 -19.74 5.51
C LYS A 128 -7.51 -19.85 6.92
#